data_AF-F9ERD0-F1
#
_entry.id   AF-F9ERD0-F1
#
_cell.length_a   1.000
_cell.length_b   1.000
_cell.length_c   1.000
_cell.angle_alpha   90.00
_cell.angle_beta   90.00
_cell.angle_gamma   90.00
#
_symmetry.space_group_name_H-M   'P 1'
#
loop_
_entity.id
_entity.type
_entity.pdbx_description
1 polymer ?
#
loop_
_entity_poly.entity_id
_entity_poly.type
_entity_poly.pdbx_seq_one_letter_code
_entity_poly.pdbx_strand_id
1 'polypeptide(L)' 'MYLEYYDTTVMCSGLCGHGFGATPSAIVNITEINEKYGMSRKVMMIVPIVGAFLVDIIYQPATVWFIKTFVQGFVQ' A
#
# COMPACT_ATOMS: atom_id res chain seq x y z
N MET A 1 11.49 -23.06 -2.10
CA MET A 1 12.59 -22.16 -1.73
C MET A 1 12.73 -20.97 -2.67
N TYR A 2 12.97 -21.13 -3.99
CA TYR A 2 13.03 -19.97 -4.92
C TYR A 2 11.73 -19.13 -5.00
N LEU A 3 10.56 -19.77 -4.89
CA LEU A 3 9.26 -19.08 -4.93
C LEU A 3 9.02 -18.15 -3.73
N GLU A 4 9.59 -18.43 -2.55
CA GLU A 4 9.43 -17.56 -1.37
C GLU A 4 10.27 -16.29 -1.48
N TYR A 5 11.50 -16.41 -1.98
CA TYR A 5 12.34 -15.25 -2.29
C TYR A 5 11.73 -14.39 -3.40
N TYR A 6 11.10 -15.04 -4.40
CA TYR A 6 10.36 -14.35 -5.44
C TYR A 6 9.18 -13.57 -4.86
N ASP A 7 8.28 -14.23 -4.14
CA ASP A 7 7.11 -13.59 -3.51
C ASP A 7 7.53 -12.41 -2.63
N THR A 8 8.56 -12.59 -1.80
CA THR A 8 9.07 -11.52 -0.91
C THR A 8 9.64 -10.34 -1.71
N THR A 9 10.37 -10.59 -2.80
CA THR A 9 10.90 -9.53 -3.67
C THR A 9 9.78 -8.75 -4.34
N VAL A 10 8.75 -9.44 -4.83
CA VAL A 10 7.57 -8.82 -5.45
C VAL A 10 6.80 -8.01 -4.39
N MET A 11 6.74 -8.48 -3.12
CA MET A 11 6.15 -7.72 -2.02
C MET A 11 6.92 -6.44 -1.73
N CYS A 12 8.25 -6.50 -1.65
CA CYS A 12 9.09 -5.32 -1.45
C CYS A 12 8.92 -4.31 -2.58
N SER A 13 8.92 -4.77 -3.84
CA SER A 13 8.68 -3.89 -4.99
C SER A 13 7.31 -3.23 -4.96
N GLY A 14 6.27 -4.01 -4.62
CA GLY A 14 4.91 -3.50 -4.46
C GLY A 14 4.81 -2.47 -3.34
N LEU A 15 5.43 -2.73 -2.19
CA LEU A 15 5.43 -1.80 -1.05
C LEU A 15 6.21 -0.51 -1.37
N CYS A 16 7.36 -0.63 -2.05
CA CYS A 16 8.09 0.54 -2.57
C CYS A 16 7.24 1.33 -3.56
N GLY A 17 6.53 0.65 -4.46
CA GLY A 17 5.61 1.28 -5.41
C GLY A 17 4.46 2.00 -4.72
N HIS A 18 3.92 1.41 -3.66
CA HIS A 18 2.92 2.05 -2.80
C HIS A 18 3.47 3.36 -2.20
N GLY A 19 4.68 3.32 -1.63
CA GLY A 19 5.31 4.48 -1.00
C GLY A 19 5.60 5.65 -1.95
N PHE A 20 5.82 5.40 -3.24
CA PHE A 20 5.99 6.46 -4.24
C PHE A 20 4.68 7.13 -4.69
N GLY A 21 3.52 6.59 -4.30
CA GLY A 21 2.24 7.17 -4.64
C GLY A 21 1.14 6.57 -3.78
N ALA A 22 0.47 5.55 -4.32
CA ALA A 22 -0.59 4.84 -3.62
C ALA A 22 -0.70 3.40 -4.14
N THR A 23 -1.79 2.73 -3.81
CA THR A 23 -2.16 1.38 -4.28
C THR A 23 -2.01 1.16 -5.79
N PRO A 24 -2.43 2.06 -6.70
CA PRO A 24 -2.25 1.84 -8.14
C PRO A 24 -0.78 1.74 -8.55
N SER A 25 0.10 2.55 -7.97
CA SER A 25 1.55 2.49 -8.21
C SER A 25 2.16 1.18 -7.71
N ALA A 26 1.68 0.67 -6.56
CA ALA A 26 2.04 -0.64 -6.06
C ALA A 26 1.68 -1.77 -7.03
N ILE A 27 0.47 -1.70 -7.60
CA ILE A 27 -0.03 -2.69 -8.56
C ILE A 27 0.81 -2.66 -9.83
N VAL A 28 1.13 -1.48 -10.39
CA VAL A 28 1.98 -1.37 -11.59
C VAL A 28 3.34 -2.05 -11.35
N ASN A 29 3.99 -1.78 -10.20
CA ASN A 29 5.28 -2.40 -9.86
C ASN A 29 5.21 -3.92 -9.70
N ILE A 30 4.15 -4.44 -9.07
CA ILE A 30 3.93 -5.89 -8.91
C ILE A 30 3.68 -6.53 -10.28
N THR A 31 2.90 -5.87 -11.13
CA THR A 31 2.51 -6.40 -12.45
C THR A 31 3.70 -6.47 -13.38
N GLU A 32 4.58 -5.47 -13.37
CA GLU A 32 5.81 -5.47 -14.17
C GLU A 32 6.77 -6.62 -13.83
N ILE A 33 6.91 -6.95 -12.55
CA ILE A 33 7.74 -8.10 -12.13
C ILE A 33 7.03 -9.40 -12.53
N ASN A 34 5.72 -9.48 -12.34
CA ASN A 34 4.94 -10.66 -12.70
C ASN A 34 4.95 -10.97 -14.20
N GLU A 35 4.99 -9.95 -15.07
CA GLU A 35 5.12 -10.12 -16.52
C GLU A 35 6.47 -10.72 -16.92
N LYS A 36 7.54 -10.39 -16.20
CA LYS A 36 8.90 -10.85 -16.48
C LYS A 36 9.23 -12.22 -15.88
N TYR A 37 8.70 -12.53 -14.70
CA TYR A 37 9.15 -13.67 -13.88
C TYR A 37 8.03 -14.61 -13.43
N GLY A 38 6.77 -14.32 -13.78
CA GLY A 38 5.60 -15.14 -13.50
C GLY A 38 4.69 -14.57 -12.41
N MET A 39 3.40 -14.91 -12.44
CA MET A 39 2.42 -14.32 -11.53
C MET A 39 2.58 -14.78 -10.07
N SER A 40 2.63 -13.82 -9.14
CA SER A 40 2.39 -14.06 -7.71
C SER A 40 1.05 -13.52 -7.24
N ARG A 41 0.05 -14.42 -7.16
CA ARG A 41 -1.32 -14.09 -6.71
C ARG A 41 -1.40 -13.73 -5.22
N LYS A 42 -0.49 -14.26 -4.39
CA LYS A 42 -0.41 -13.90 -2.96
C LYS A 42 -0.09 -12.42 -2.80
N VAL A 43 0.88 -11.93 -3.57
CA VAL A 43 1.37 -10.55 -3.45
C VAL A 43 0.34 -9.54 -3.94
N MET A 44 -0.40 -9.87 -5.00
CA MET A 44 -1.53 -9.06 -5.48
C MET A 44 -2.65 -8.87 -4.45
N MET A 45 -2.75 -9.73 -3.44
CA MET A 45 -3.72 -9.57 -2.35
C MET A 45 -3.09 -8.91 -1.12
N ILE A 46 -1.91 -9.37 -0.70
CA ILE A 46 -1.27 -8.91 0.54
C ILE A 46 -0.90 -7.43 0.46
N VAL A 47 -0.31 -6.98 -0.64
CA VAL A 47 0.18 -5.58 -0.75
C VAL A 47 -0.97 -4.56 -0.71
N PRO A 48 -2.10 -4.73 -1.44
CA PRO A 48 -3.23 -3.82 -1.29
C PRO A 48 -3.88 -3.85 0.09
N ILE A 49 -4.01 -5.03 0.71
CA ILE A 49 -4.61 -5.15 2.04
C ILE A 49 -3.74 -4.42 3.07
N VAL A 50 -2.44 -4.69 3.08
CA VAL A 50 -1.53 -4.12 4.09
C VAL A 50 -1.18 -2.67 3.77
N GLY A 51 -0.82 -2.37 2.51
CA GLY A 51 -0.35 -1.06 2.10
C GLY A 51 -1.45 0.00 2.06
N ALA A 52 -2.66 -0.36 1.64
CA ALA A 52 -3.74 0.61 1.50
C ALA A 52 -4.76 0.51 2.64
N PHE A 53 -5.37 -0.66 2.81
CA PHE A 53 -6.54 -0.79 3.68
C PHE A 53 -6.20 -0.70 5.16
N LEU A 54 -5.21 -1.46 5.64
CA LEU A 54 -4.85 -1.45 7.07
C LEU A 54 -4.29 -0.11 7.53
N VAL A 55 -3.57 0.58 6.65
CA VAL A 55 -2.99 1.89 6.92
C VAL A 55 -4.10 2.97 7.03
N ASP A 56 -5.15 2.87 6.22
CA ASP A 56 -6.31 3.77 6.28
C ASP A 56 -7.07 3.71 7.62
N ILE A 57 -7.03 2.58 8.34
CA ILE A 57 -7.63 2.46 9.69
C ILE A 57 -7.05 3.49 10.66
N ILE A 58 -5.79 3.88 10.48
CA ILE A 58 -5.11 4.87 11.32
C ILE A 58 -5.22 6.27 10.70
N TYR A 59 -5.00 6.38 9.39
CA TYR A 59 -4.99 7.69 8.73
C TYR A 59 -6.35 8.38 8.71
N GLN A 60 -7.45 7.64 8.53
CA GLN A 60 -8.79 8.24 8.46
C GLN A 60 -9.21 8.87 9.81
N PRO A 61 -9.14 8.16 10.96
CA PRO A 61 -9.44 8.78 12.26
C PRO A 61 -8.50 9.93 12.61
N ALA A 62 -7.19 9.80 12.32
CA ALA A 62 -6.20 10.84 12.59
C ALA A 62 -6.51 12.12 11.79
N THR A 63 -6.87 11.97 10.51
CA THR A 63 -7.25 13.10 9.64
C THR A 63 -8.52 13.77 10.14
N VAL A 64 -9.56 12.99 10.47
CA VAL A 64 -10.82 13.54 11.00
C VAL A 64 -10.61 14.25 12.34
N TRP A 65 -9.79 13.66 13.23
CA TRP A 65 -9.42 14.29 14.50
C TRP A 65 -8.65 15.60 14.29
N PHE A 66 -7.68 15.61 13.38
CA PHE A 66 -6.91 16.81 13.04
C PHE A 66 -7.82 17.92 12.51
N ILE A 67 -8.70 17.61 11.55
CA ILE A 67 -9.67 18.56 11.02
C ILE A 67 -10.55 19.11 12.14
N LYS A 68 -11.08 18.26 13.03
CA LYS A 68 -11.90 18.72 14.16
C LYS A 68 -11.14 19.66 15.09
N THR A 69 -9.94 19.29 15.51
CA THR A 69 -9.12 20.10 16.43
C THR A 69 -8.73 21.45 15.84
N PHE A 70 -8.31 21.49 14.57
CA PHE A 70 -7.85 22.73 13.94
C PHE A 70 -9.02 23.61 13.47
N VAL A 71 -10.07 23.07 12.86
CA VAL A 71 -11.19 23.87 12.35
C VAL A 71 -12.06 24.44 13.48
N GLN A 72 -12.30 23.70 14.57
CA GLN A 72 -13.04 24.24 15.71
C GLN A 72 -12.29 25.38 16.42
N GLY A 73 -10.96 25.46 16.30
CA GLY A 73 -10.16 26.58 16.80
C GLY A 73 -10.24 27.87 15.97
N PHE A 74 -10.74 27.82 14.73
CA PHE A 74 -10.92 28.99 13.85
C PHE A 74 -12.34 29.56 13.85
N VAL A 75 -13.31 28.82 14.41
CA VAL A 75 -14.68 29.29 14.65
C VAL A 75 -14.81 29.61 16.14
N GLN A 76 -14.15 30.69 16.56
CA GLN A 76 -14.46 31.43 17.78
C GLN A 76 -14.87 32.84 17.41
#